data_AF-A0A8S1BIR8-F1
#
_entry.id   AF-A0A8S1BIR8-F1
#
_cell.length_a   1.000
_cell.length_b   1.000
_cell.length_c   1.000
_cell.angle_alpha   90.00
_cell.angle_beta   90.00
_cell.angle_gamma   90.00
#
_symmetry.space_group_name_H-M   'P 1'
#
loop_
_entity.id
_entity.type
_entity.pdbx_description
1 polymer ?
#
loop_
_entity_poly.entity_id
_entity_poly.type
_entity_poly.pdbx_seq_one_letter_code
_entity_poly.pdbx_strand_id
1 'polypeptide(L)'
;MKSEQPIRTASGPSDRRRGRPVGRNRVPLTIEERRARNALYEQERRNDVANAYSELAAVLSVDSNVAHAELLEETLSFIKERTEKSEEDTIMKRQNAKLEWQIQKLTEEVTPFQHGAEAEGDHGDRSE
;
A
#
# COMPACT_ATOMS: atom_id res chain seq x y z
N MET A 1 -59.56 -1.82 -22.68
CA MET A 1 -59.27 -0.42 -23.06
C MET A 1 -58.28 0.13 -22.05
N LYS A 2 -56.97 0.13 -22.37
CA LYS A 2 -55.93 0.72 -21.50
C LYS A 2 -55.67 2.14 -22.00
N SER A 3 -55.92 3.13 -21.17
CA SER A 3 -55.65 4.53 -21.47
C SER A 3 -54.15 4.81 -21.33
N GLU A 4 -53.50 5.13 -22.45
CA GLU A 4 -52.16 5.67 -22.49
C GLU A 4 -52.17 7.08 -21.87
N GLN A 5 -51.37 7.29 -20.83
CA GLN A 5 -51.14 8.62 -20.27
C GLN A 5 -49.95 9.24 -21.01
N PRO A 6 -50.03 10.49 -21.50
CA PRO A 6 -48.93 11.13 -22.21
C PRO A 6 -47.79 11.49 -21.26
N ILE A 7 -46.57 11.12 -21.65
CA ILE A 7 -45.32 11.50 -20.98
C ILE A 7 -45.22 13.03 -21.04
N ARG A 8 -45.31 13.68 -19.88
CA ARG A 8 -45.09 15.13 -19.74
C ARG A 8 -43.64 15.43 -20.11
N THR A 9 -43.43 16.03 -21.28
CA THR A 9 -42.17 16.67 -21.67
C THR A 9 -41.93 17.87 -20.76
N ALA A 10 -41.04 17.73 -19.77
CA ALA A 10 -40.60 18.84 -18.95
C ALA A 10 -39.66 19.75 -19.75
N SER A 11 -40.22 20.61 -20.60
CA SER A 11 -39.51 21.77 -21.18
C SER A 11 -39.73 22.97 -20.26
N GLY A 12 -38.75 23.27 -19.42
CA GLY A 12 -38.71 24.52 -18.65
C GLY A 12 -37.27 24.87 -18.29
N PRO A 13 -36.85 26.14 -18.44
CA PRO A 13 -35.53 26.57 -17.98
C PRO A 13 -35.52 26.49 -16.44
N SER A 14 -34.72 25.57 -15.90
CA SER A 14 -34.62 25.37 -14.45
C SER A 14 -34.08 26.62 -13.76
N ASP A 15 -34.90 27.20 -12.89
CA ASP A 15 -34.56 28.31 -12.01
C ASP A 15 -33.31 27.99 -11.17
N ARG A 16 -32.23 28.72 -11.42
CA ARG A 16 -30.96 28.58 -10.70
C ARG A 16 -31.10 29.12 -9.29
N ARG A 17 -31.05 28.25 -8.27
CA ARG A 17 -30.95 28.68 -6.87
C ARG A 17 -29.58 28.36 -6.24
N ARG A 18 -28.96 29.47 -5.80
CA ARG A 18 -27.99 29.70 -4.70
C ARG A 18 -26.51 29.32 -4.89
N GLY A 19 -25.65 30.32 -4.65
CA GLY A 19 -24.41 30.09 -3.90
C GLY A 19 -23.22 30.99 -4.25
N ARG A 20 -22.99 31.29 -5.53
CA ARG A 20 -21.81 32.08 -5.94
C ARG A 20 -22.18 33.09 -7.00
N PRO A 21 -21.85 34.39 -6.84
CA PRO A 21 -21.92 35.32 -7.94
C PRO A 21 -21.12 34.72 -9.10
N VAL A 22 -21.75 34.65 -10.27
CA VAL A 22 -21.02 34.33 -11.50
C VAL A 22 -19.94 35.39 -11.59
N GLY A 23 -18.66 34.98 -11.54
CA GLY A 23 -17.54 35.92 -11.62
C GLY A 23 -17.80 36.89 -12.77
N ARG A 24 -17.73 38.20 -12.48
CA ARG A 24 -18.00 39.27 -13.44
C ARG A 24 -17.15 38.96 -14.69
N ASN A 25 -17.80 38.66 -15.81
CA ASN A 25 -17.23 38.27 -17.11
C ASN A 25 -17.03 36.76 -17.42
N ARG A 26 -17.66 35.82 -16.70
CA ARG A 26 -17.71 34.43 -17.20
C ARG A 26 -18.76 34.28 -18.29
N VAL A 27 -18.31 34.11 -19.53
CA VAL A 27 -19.16 33.59 -20.61
C VAL A 27 -19.51 32.14 -20.26
N PRO A 28 -20.80 31.79 -20.08
CA PRO A 28 -21.17 30.41 -19.84
C PRO A 28 -20.85 29.60 -21.10
N LEU A 29 -20.14 28.48 -20.93
CA LEU A 29 -19.85 27.57 -22.04
C LEU A 29 -21.13 27.18 -22.77
N THR A 30 -21.05 26.97 -24.07
CA THR A 30 -22.14 26.36 -24.84
C THR A 30 -22.34 24.90 -24.41
N ILE A 31 -23.46 24.30 -24.81
CA ILE A 31 -23.72 22.87 -24.55
C ILE A 31 -22.63 22.00 -25.21
N GLU A 32 -22.21 22.37 -26.42
CA GLU A 32 -21.18 21.66 -27.19
C GLU A 32 -19.80 21.78 -26.54
N GLU A 33 -19.41 22.98 -26.11
CA GLU A 33 -18.16 23.20 -25.38
C GLU A 33 -18.13 22.41 -24.06
N ARG A 34 -19.24 22.33 -23.33
CA ARG A 34 -19.32 21.49 -22.13
C ARG A 34 -19.17 20.00 -22.46
N ARG A 35 -19.79 19.52 -23.53
CA ARG A 35 -19.67 18.12 -23.97
C ARG A 35 -18.24 17.79 -24.38
N ALA A 36 -17.63 18.63 -25.21
CA ALA A 36 -16.24 18.47 -25.65
C ALA A 36 -15.28 18.44 -24.45
N ARG A 37 -15.43 19.38 -23.52
CA ARG A 37 -14.61 19.43 -22.31
C ARG A 37 -14.80 18.19 -21.42
N ASN A 38 -16.03 17.74 -21.21
CA ASN A 38 -16.27 16.54 -20.42
C ASN A 38 -15.72 15.28 -21.09
N ALA A 39 -15.78 15.20 -22.42
CA ALA A 39 -15.19 14.09 -23.17
C ALA A 39 -13.67 14.06 -23.02
N LEU A 40 -13.01 15.23 -23.08
CA LEU A 40 -11.57 15.34 -22.83
C LEU A 40 -11.20 14.87 -21.42
N TYR A 41 -11.89 15.36 -20.38
CA TYR A 41 -11.61 14.93 -19.01
C TYR A 41 -11.86 13.44 -18.79
N GLU A 42 -12.90 12.88 -19.39
CA GLU A 42 -13.16 11.44 -19.28
C GLU A 42 -12.11 10.62 -20.04
N GLN A 43 -11.59 11.13 -21.15
CA GLN A 43 -10.48 10.49 -21.88
C GLN A 43 -9.19 10.53 -21.05
N GLU A 44 -8.82 11.68 -20.49
CA GLU A 44 -7.68 11.82 -19.58
C GLU A 44 -7.81 10.87 -18.40
N ARG A 45 -8.97 10.85 -17.73
CA ARG A 45 -9.24 9.93 -16.61
C ARG A 45 -9.06 8.46 -17.01
N ARG A 46 -9.51 8.06 -18.20
CA ARG A 46 -9.34 6.68 -18.69
C ARG A 46 -7.88 6.34 -18.98
N ASN A 47 -7.13 7.29 -19.53
CA ASN A 47 -5.70 7.11 -19.79
C ASN A 47 -4.93 6.98 -18.48
N ASP A 48 -5.22 7.82 -17.48
CA ASP A 48 -4.58 7.75 -16.16
C ASP A 48 -4.84 6.39 -15.49
N VAL A 49 -6.08 5.89 -15.57
CA VAL A 49 -6.43 4.57 -15.05
C VAL A 49 -5.70 3.45 -15.81
N ALA A 50 -5.60 3.54 -17.14
CA ALA A 50 -4.88 2.55 -17.93
C ALA A 50 -3.38 2.53 -17.61
N ASN A 51 -2.77 3.70 -17.41
CA ASN A 51 -1.39 3.84 -16.98
C ASN A 51 -1.17 3.24 -15.58
N ALA A 52 -2.10 3.46 -14.65
CA ALA A 52 -2.00 2.85 -13.32
C ALA A 52 -2.04 1.31 -13.38
N TYR A 53 -2.88 0.73 -14.25
CA TYR A 53 -2.89 -0.73 -14.45
C TYR A 53 -1.61 -1.26 -15.11
N SER A 54 -1.04 -0.54 -16.07
CA SER A 54 0.21 -0.98 -16.71
C SER A 54 1.39 -0.92 -15.74
N GLU A 55 1.47 0.12 -14.90
CA GLU A 55 2.44 0.22 -13.82
C GLU A 55 2.29 -0.92 -12.81
N LEU A 56 1.05 -1.27 -12.44
CA LEU A 56 0.77 -2.36 -11.51
C LEU A 56 1.22 -3.72 -12.06
N ALA A 57 0.90 -3.99 -13.34
CA ALA A 57 1.35 -5.20 -14.03
C ALA A 57 2.87 -5.29 -14.10
N ALA A 58 3.56 -4.17 -14.35
CA ALA A 58 5.01 -4.11 -14.38
C ALA A 58 5.64 -4.42 -13.01
N VAL A 59 5.09 -3.88 -11.92
CA VAL A 59 5.56 -4.15 -10.55
C VAL A 59 5.41 -5.63 -10.19
N LEU A 60 4.31 -6.25 -10.60
CA LEU A 60 4.04 -7.67 -10.35
C LEU A 60 4.72 -8.60 -11.36
N SER A 61 5.37 -8.05 -12.39
CA SER A 61 5.93 -8.82 -13.52
C SER A 61 4.91 -9.75 -14.19
N VAL A 62 3.65 -9.29 -14.25
CA VAL A 62 2.52 -10.00 -14.87
C VAL A 62 2.33 -9.49 -16.30
N ASP A 63 1.85 -10.34 -17.21
CA ASP A 63 1.54 -9.92 -18.58
C ASP A 63 0.49 -8.79 -18.59
N SER A 64 0.74 -7.77 -19.41
CA SER A 64 -0.17 -6.67 -19.69
C SER A 64 -1.54 -7.09 -20.25
N ASN A 65 -1.68 -8.32 -20.75
CA ASN A 65 -2.94 -8.84 -21.29
C ASN A 65 -3.88 -9.46 -20.23
N VAL A 66 -3.50 -9.47 -18.96
CA VAL A 66 -4.31 -10.03 -17.88
C VAL A 66 -5.55 -9.15 -17.61
N ALA A 67 -6.68 -9.78 -17.26
CA ALA A 67 -7.89 -9.04 -16.95
C ALA A 67 -7.67 -8.13 -15.73
N HIS A 68 -8.21 -6.90 -15.75
CA HIS A 68 -8.04 -5.96 -14.63
C HIS A 68 -8.47 -6.53 -13.27
N ALA A 69 -9.49 -7.38 -13.24
CA ALA A 69 -9.94 -8.01 -12.00
C ALA A 69 -8.89 -8.98 -11.42
N GLU A 70 -8.29 -9.82 -12.28
CA GLU A 70 -7.24 -10.77 -11.92
C GLU A 70 -5.98 -10.03 -11.46
N LEU A 71 -5.60 -8.96 -12.17
CA LEU A 71 -4.46 -8.13 -11.79
C LEU A 71 -4.64 -7.51 -10.40
N LEU A 72 -5.85 -7.04 -10.06
CA LEU A 72 -6.15 -6.50 -8.73
C LEU A 72 -6.13 -7.57 -7.63
N GLU A 73 -6.61 -8.78 -7.93
CA GLU A 73 -6.54 -9.92 -7.00
C GLU A 73 -5.08 -10.30 -6.70
N GLU A 74 -4.26 -10.39 -7.74
CA GLU A 74 -2.82 -10.66 -7.61
C GLU A 74 -2.12 -9.57 -6.78
N THR A 75 -2.47 -8.30 -7.04
CA THR A 75 -1.96 -7.16 -6.28
C THR A 75 -2.28 -7.28 -4.80
N LEU A 76 -3.52 -7.63 -4.45
CA LEU A 76 -3.93 -7.78 -3.06
C LEU A 76 -3.18 -8.91 -2.38
N SER A 77 -2.99 -10.04 -3.07
CA SER A 77 -2.22 -11.18 -2.56
C SER A 77 -0.76 -10.81 -2.32
N PHE A 78 -0.13 -10.12 -3.28
CA PHE A 78 1.24 -9.64 -3.16
C PHE A 78 1.44 -8.66 -1.98
N ILE A 79 0.50 -7.74 -1.76
CA ILE A 79 0.54 -6.82 -0.63
C ILE A 79 0.45 -7.60 0.69
N LYS A 80 -0.52 -8.53 0.80
CA LYS A 80 -0.71 -9.34 2.02
C LYS A 80 0.55 -10.11 2.38
N GLU A 81 1.14 -10.82 1.42
CA GLU A 81 2.35 -11.62 1.65
C GLU A 81 3.51 -10.75 2.16
N ARG A 82 3.70 -9.55 1.58
CA ARG A 82 4.74 -8.62 2.03
C ARG A 82 4.47 -8.03 3.40
N THR A 83 3.22 -7.73 3.72
CA THR A 83 2.87 -7.22 5.05
C THR A 83 3.04 -8.29 6.13
N GLU A 84 2.68 -9.54 5.86
CA GLU A 84 2.82 -10.66 6.81
C GLU A 84 4.29 -11.01 7.05
N LYS A 85 5.12 -11.06 6.00
CA LYS A 85 6.58 -11.23 6.14
C LYS A 85 7.23 -10.13 6.98
N SER A 86 6.76 -8.89 6.83
CA SER A 86 7.23 -7.78 7.64
C SER A 86 6.91 -7.98 9.14
N GLU A 87 5.75 -8.56 9.46
CA GLU A 87 5.40 -8.88 10.84
C GLU A 87 6.25 -10.02 11.40
N GLU A 88 6.45 -11.10 10.64
CA GLU A 88 7.33 -12.21 11.03
C GLU A 88 8.76 -11.74 11.32
N ASP A 89 9.32 -10.90 10.45
CA ASP A 89 10.66 -10.33 10.64
C ASP A 89 10.77 -9.52 11.94
N THR A 90 9.72 -8.78 12.32
CA THR A 90 9.72 -8.04 13.59
C THR A 90 9.64 -8.95 14.80
N ILE A 91 8.92 -10.07 14.71
CA ILE A 91 8.85 -11.10 15.76
C ILE A 91 10.22 -11.76 15.91
N MET A 92 10.85 -12.16 14.81
CA MET A 92 12.17 -12.78 14.80
C MET A 92 13.24 -11.86 15.37
N LYS A 93 13.24 -10.56 15.02
CA LYS A 93 14.16 -9.58 15.61
C LYS A 93 14.00 -9.45 17.14
N ARG A 94 12.76 -9.46 17.64
CA ARG A 94 12.50 -9.44 19.09
C ARG A 94 12.99 -10.71 19.78
N GLN A 95 12.80 -11.87 19.15
CA GLN A 95 13.27 -13.14 19.68
C GLN A 95 14.80 -13.21 19.71
N ASN A 96 15.48 -12.77 18.64
CA ASN A 96 16.93 -12.71 18.60
C ASN A 96 17.50 -11.78 19.69
N ALA A 97 16.94 -10.58 19.86
CA ALA A 97 17.35 -9.67 20.92
C ALA A 97 17.20 -10.29 22.32
N LYS A 98 16.12 -11.06 22.54
CA LYS A 98 15.91 -11.78 23.81
C LYS A 98 16.94 -12.89 24.02
N LEU A 99 17.24 -13.66 22.97
CA LEU A 99 18.23 -14.73 23.01
C LEU A 99 19.64 -14.18 23.25
N GLU A 100 20.00 -13.09 22.57
CA GLU A 100 21.29 -12.39 22.77
C GLU A 100 21.44 -11.92 24.22
N TRP A 101 20.39 -11.33 24.81
CA TRP A 101 20.40 -10.94 26.22
C TRP A 101 20.57 -12.14 27.16
N GLN A 102 19.92 -13.27 26.88
CA GLN A 102 20.06 -14.50 27.67
C GLN A 102 21.47 -15.08 27.57
N ILE A 103 22.06 -15.10 26.36
CA ILE A 103 23.43 -15.55 26.12
C ILE A 103 24.40 -14.67 26.89
N GLN A 104 24.25 -13.34 26.82
CA GLN A 104 25.11 -12.41 27.53
C GLN A 104 25.04 -12.64 29.05
N LYS A 105 23.82 -12.73 29.59
CA LYS A 105 23.62 -12.98 31.02
C LYS A 105 24.26 -14.30 31.47
N LEU A 106 24.07 -15.38 30.72
CA LEU A 106 24.68 -16.68 31.04
C LEU A 106 26.20 -16.64 30.91
N THR A 107 26.74 -15.90 29.94
CA THR A 107 28.18 -15.72 29.77
C THR A 107 28.78 -14.98 30.98
N GLU A 108 28.12 -13.93 31.46
CA GLU A 108 28.50 -13.20 32.69
C GLU A 108 28.42 -14.08 33.94
N GLU A 109 27.48 -15.03 34.01
CA GLU A 109 27.36 -16.00 35.12
C GLU A 109 28.41 -17.12 35.05
N VAL A 110 28.84 -17.53 33.86
CA VAL A 110 29.81 -18.64 33.65
C VAL A 110 31.27 -18.17 33.61
N THR A 111 31.54 -16.95 33.17
CA THR A 111 32.89 -16.35 33.18
C THR A 111 33.64 -16.41 34.52
N PRO A 112 33.01 -16.21 35.70
CA PRO A 112 33.71 -16.40 36.97
C PRO A 112 34.07 -17.87 37.26
N PHE A 113 33.40 -18.85 36.65
CA PHE A 113 33.73 -20.28 36.80
C PHE A 113 34.83 -20.76 35.84
N GLN A 114 34.97 -20.13 34.67
CA GLN A 114 36.03 -20.49 33.70
C GLN A 114 37.40 -19.92 34.08
N HIS A 115 37.47 -18.76 34.75
CA HIS A 115 38.74 -18.21 35.24
C HIS A 115 39.28 -18.87 36.53
N GLY A 116 38.51 -19.73 37.19
CA GLY A 116 38.96 -20.51 38.35
C GLY A 116 39.66 -21.83 38.01
N ALA A 117 39.54 -22.33 36.77
CA ALA A 117 40.07 -23.65 36.38
C ALA A 117 41.50 -23.62 35.83
N GLU A 118 42.06 -22.44 35.50
CA GLU A 118 43.42 -22.30 34.97
C GLU A 118 44.45 -21.79 35.99
N ALA A 119 44.03 -21.52 37.24
CA ALA A 119 44.91 -20.94 38.28
C ALA A 119 45.57 -21.95 39.23
N GLU A 120 45.25 -23.25 39.16
CA GLU A 120 45.84 -24.30 40.02
C GLU A 120 46.67 -25.33 39.22
N GLY A 121 47.62 -24.83 38.44
CA GLY A 121 48.54 -25.65 37.64
C GLY A 121 49.99 -25.21 37.67
N ASP A 122 50.46 -24.57 38.75
CA ASP A 122 51.89 -24.24 38.91
C ASP A 122 52.37 -24.35 40.35
N HIS A 123 52.36 -25.58 40.88
CA HIS A 123 53.13 -25.94 42.06
C HIS A 123 53.79 -27.30 41.86
N GLY A 124 55.12 -27.32 41.92
CA GLY A 124 55.85 -28.55 42.24
C GLY A 124 57.19 -28.70 41.54
N ASP A 125 58.16 -27.89 41.95
CA ASP A 125 59.46 -28.36 42.43
C ASP A 125 60.03 -29.63 41.78
N ARG A 126 61.12 -29.45 41.01
CA ARG A 126 62.11 -30.51 40.87
C ARG A 126 63.51 -29.93 40.97
N SER A 127 63.91 -29.77 42.22
CA SER A 127 65.29 -29.80 42.67
C SER A 127 66.02 -31.06 42.15
N GLU A 128 67.19 -30.84 41.55
CA GLU A 128 68.48 -31.58 41.64
C GLU A 128 69.30 -31.49 40.36
#